data_AF-A0A2U1QIW8-F1
#
_entry.id   AF-A0A2U1QIW8-F1
#
_cell.length_a   1.000
_cell.length_b   1.000
_cell.length_c   1.000
_cell.angle_alpha   90.00
_cell.angle_beta   90.00
_cell.angle_gamma   90.00
#
_symmetry.space_group_name_H-M   'P 1'
#
loop_
_entity.id
_entity.type
_entity.pdbx_description
1 polymer ?
#
loop_
_entity_poly.entity_id
_entity_poly.type
_entity_poly.pdbx_seq_one_letter_code
_entity_poly.pdbx_strand_id
1 'polypeptide(L)'
;MVTVSAAKEQAIPVPTPSAEPSVVLDAEKITTPHGAPEKEIGSLTTFMKRFYVKMSKISRRYPTNKELGEGSSVAASKILPVTGEPIHRTIPLLAARLVRHEDRLDAIATLVNNIPNEQVEVMSAEIEQLVMEHLEMGAMMQQLNTQFGEAMEFIGLLCSANTINRDIMYDIDQALDTTRAQVMSLRRAQQEAQARERDRDQIIETMAAKIQELERRLDDNQRKP
;
A
#
# COMPACT_ATOMS: atom_id res chain seq x y z
N MET A 1 24.01 -3.48 66.62
CA MET A 1 24.94 -4.01 65.60
C MET A 1 24.63 -5.48 65.40
N VAL A 2 24.00 -5.83 64.28
CA VAL A 2 23.86 -7.22 63.83
C VAL A 2 24.15 -7.22 62.33
N THR A 3 25.14 -8.02 61.96
CA THR A 3 25.71 -8.17 60.61
C THR A 3 24.78 -8.98 59.71
N VAL A 4 24.52 -8.46 58.50
CA VAL A 4 23.81 -9.17 57.43
C VAL A 4 24.80 -10.06 56.68
N SER A 5 24.57 -11.38 56.69
CA SER A 5 25.30 -12.32 55.83
C SER A 5 24.62 -12.40 54.47
N ALA A 6 25.42 -12.16 53.43
CA ALA A 6 25.07 -12.37 52.03
C ALA A 6 25.22 -13.85 51.65
N ALA A 7 24.22 -14.39 50.95
CA ALA A 7 24.31 -15.65 50.21
C ALA A 7 23.60 -15.41 48.87
N LYS A 8 24.35 -15.12 47.80
CA LYS A 8 24.93 -16.07 46.82
C LYS A 8 23.88 -16.53 45.81
N GLU A 9 23.70 -15.69 44.80
CA GLU A 9 22.91 -15.90 43.59
C GLU A 9 23.61 -16.96 42.73
N GLN A 10 22.93 -18.08 42.47
CA GLN A 10 23.41 -19.17 41.63
C GLN A 10 22.65 -19.12 40.32
N ALA A 11 23.34 -18.69 39.25
CA ALA A 11 22.82 -18.64 37.91
C ALA A 11 22.54 -20.05 37.36
N ILE A 12 21.33 -20.27 36.84
CA ILE A 12 20.92 -21.46 36.10
C ILE A 12 20.94 -21.09 34.59
N PRO A 13 21.47 -21.96 33.70
CA PRO A 13 21.85 -21.57 32.35
C PRO A 13 20.64 -21.46 31.40
N VAL A 14 20.72 -20.47 30.52
CA VAL A 14 19.79 -20.24 29.40
C VAL A 14 19.89 -21.39 28.40
N PRO A 15 18.81 -22.11 28.06
CA PRO A 15 18.81 -22.98 26.90
C PRO A 15 18.66 -22.14 25.63
N THR A 16 19.63 -22.28 24.73
CA THR A 16 19.62 -21.75 23.36
C THR A 16 18.45 -22.40 22.60
N PRO A 17 17.61 -21.65 21.86
CA PRO A 17 16.58 -22.26 21.04
C PRO A 17 17.22 -22.95 19.83
N SER A 18 17.07 -24.28 19.82
CA SER A 18 17.34 -25.20 18.73
C SER A 18 16.60 -24.77 17.47
N ALA A 19 17.34 -24.75 16.37
CA ALA A 19 16.84 -24.57 15.01
C ALA A 19 15.86 -25.69 14.64
N GLU A 20 14.78 -25.32 13.94
CA GLU A 20 14.07 -26.05 12.87
C GLU A 20 12.76 -25.31 12.50
N PRO A 21 12.18 -25.50 11.31
CA PRO A 21 12.76 -25.40 9.98
C PRO A 21 12.13 -24.23 9.19
N SER A 22 12.93 -23.57 8.35
CA SER A 22 12.43 -22.57 7.40
C SER A 22 11.48 -23.23 6.40
N VAL A 23 10.18 -22.93 6.53
CA VAL A 23 9.23 -23.13 5.43
C VAL A 23 9.55 -22.04 4.41
N VAL A 24 10.33 -22.41 3.41
CA VAL A 24 10.53 -21.64 2.18
C VAL A 24 9.16 -21.58 1.50
N LEU A 25 8.45 -20.48 1.69
CA LEU A 25 7.43 -20.07 0.74
C LEU A 25 8.18 -19.45 -0.42
N ASP A 26 8.34 -20.23 -1.50
CA ASP A 26 8.75 -19.73 -2.80
C ASP A 26 7.82 -18.59 -3.18
N ALA A 27 8.29 -17.36 -3.00
CA ALA A 27 7.70 -16.18 -3.58
C ALA A 27 7.93 -16.31 -5.09
N GLU A 28 6.94 -16.89 -5.77
CA GLU A 28 6.85 -16.86 -7.21
C GLU A 28 6.88 -15.39 -7.63
N LYS A 29 8.04 -15.00 -8.14
CA LYS A 29 8.38 -13.67 -8.61
C LYS A 29 7.49 -13.33 -9.79
N ILE A 30 6.30 -12.78 -9.52
CA ILE A 30 5.52 -12.06 -10.52
C ILE A 30 6.30 -10.79 -10.85
N THR A 31 7.21 -10.96 -11.80
CA THR A 31 7.86 -9.87 -12.51
C THR A 31 6.75 -9.22 -13.33
N THR A 32 6.14 -8.17 -12.78
CA THR A 32 5.44 -7.19 -13.61
C THR A 32 6.46 -6.66 -14.62
N PRO A 33 6.18 -6.70 -15.93
CA PRO A 33 7.04 -6.01 -16.88
C PRO A 33 6.84 -4.52 -16.62
N HIS A 34 7.84 -3.94 -15.95
CA HIS A 34 8.05 -2.51 -15.86
C HIS A 34 8.29 -1.98 -17.29
N GLY A 35 7.19 -1.54 -17.92
CA GLY A 35 7.19 -0.90 -19.22
C GLY A 35 6.23 0.28 -19.17
N ALA A 36 6.77 1.46 -18.91
CA ALA A 36 6.03 2.72 -18.87
C ALA A 36 5.22 2.96 -20.15
N PRO A 37 3.89 3.25 -20.07
CA PRO A 37 3.14 3.81 -21.19
C PRO A 37 3.20 5.36 -21.22
N GLU A 38 3.91 6.00 -20.29
CA GLU A 38 3.94 7.48 -20.21
C GLU A 38 4.67 8.17 -21.37
N LYS A 39 5.55 7.45 -22.10
CA LYS A 39 6.32 8.05 -23.21
C LYS A 39 5.58 8.08 -24.54
N GLU A 40 4.54 7.26 -24.74
CA GLU A 40 3.81 7.22 -26.02
C GLU A 40 2.60 8.16 -26.07
N ILE A 41 1.89 8.36 -24.95
CA ILE A 41 0.71 9.23 -24.90
C ILE A 41 1.08 10.72 -25.04
N GLY A 42 2.21 11.12 -24.44
CA GLY A 42 2.79 12.45 -24.64
C GLY A 42 3.25 12.70 -26.07
N SER A 43 3.64 11.66 -26.81
CA SER A 43 4.03 11.73 -28.21
C SER A 43 2.83 11.95 -29.13
N LEU A 44 1.73 11.23 -28.91
CA LEU A 44 0.51 11.34 -29.72
C LEU A 44 -0.18 12.70 -29.54
N THR A 45 -0.35 13.15 -28.30
CA THR A 45 -0.93 14.47 -27.99
C THR A 45 -0.08 15.62 -28.53
N THR A 46 1.25 15.50 -28.45
CA THR A 46 2.18 16.47 -29.04
C THR A 46 2.15 16.45 -30.57
N PHE A 47 2.03 15.26 -31.17
CA PHE A 47 1.91 15.08 -32.62
C PHE A 47 0.63 15.71 -33.15
N MET A 48 -0.52 15.45 -32.52
CA MET A 48 -1.81 16.01 -32.91
C MET A 48 -1.85 17.54 -32.74
N LYS A 49 -1.29 18.08 -31.65
CA LYS A 49 -1.13 19.54 -31.48
C LYS A 49 -0.27 20.17 -32.59
N ARG A 50 0.85 19.52 -32.96
CA ARG A 50 1.70 20.01 -34.07
C ARG A 50 1.00 19.92 -35.42
N PHE A 51 0.25 18.86 -35.65
CA PHE A 51 -0.52 18.65 -36.88
C PHE A 51 -1.62 19.72 -37.02
N TYR A 52 -2.40 19.97 -35.97
CA TYR A 52 -3.46 20.98 -35.96
C TYR A 52 -2.91 22.41 -36.18
N VAL A 53 -1.80 22.76 -35.55
CA VAL A 53 -1.12 24.06 -35.76
C VAL A 53 -0.56 24.20 -37.19
N LYS A 54 -0.12 23.09 -37.80
CA LYS A 54 0.36 23.08 -39.19
C LYS A 54 -0.79 23.30 -40.17
N MET A 55 -1.92 22.60 -39.97
CA MET A 55 -3.09 22.67 -40.83
C MET A 55 -3.81 24.02 -40.76
N SER A 56 -3.96 24.59 -39.55
CA SER A 56 -4.57 25.93 -39.38
C SER A 56 -3.77 27.07 -40.04
N LYS A 57 -2.44 26.92 -40.18
CA LYS A 57 -1.59 27.89 -40.91
C LYS A 57 -1.77 27.82 -42.43
N ILE A 58 -2.21 26.68 -42.96
CA ILE A 58 -2.46 26.47 -44.38
C ILE A 58 -3.81 27.08 -44.78
N SER A 59 -4.84 26.92 -43.94
CA SER A 59 -6.18 27.49 -44.17
C SER A 59 -6.20 29.04 -44.18
N ARG A 60 -5.29 29.71 -43.45
CA ARG A 60 -5.17 31.19 -43.46
C ARG A 60 -4.49 31.79 -44.69
N ARG A 61 -4.01 31.00 -45.65
CA ARG A 61 -3.35 31.50 -46.88
C ARG A 61 -4.23 31.26 -48.10
N TYR A 62 -5.37 31.96 -48.19
CA TYR A 62 -6.03 32.23 -49.46
C TYR A 62 -5.40 33.49 -50.08
N PRO A 63 -4.67 33.43 -51.21
CA PRO A 63 -4.26 34.63 -51.92
C PRO A 63 -5.40 35.07 -52.84
N THR A 64 -5.97 36.24 -52.56
CA THR A 64 -6.85 36.99 -53.47
C THR A 64 -6.05 37.47 -54.68
N ASN A 65 -6.60 37.23 -55.86
CA ASN A 65 -6.03 37.51 -57.18
C ASN A 65 -5.52 38.97 -57.30
N LYS A 66 -4.29 39.16 -57.77
CA LYS A 66 -3.78 40.44 -58.29
C LYS A 66 -3.29 40.26 -59.72
N GLU A 67 -3.81 41.13 -60.57
CA GLU A 67 -3.78 41.11 -62.03
C GLU A 67 -2.35 41.22 -62.61
N LEU A 68 -2.14 40.49 -63.71
CA LEU A 68 -0.95 40.53 -64.55
C LEU A 68 -0.91 41.86 -65.33
N GLY A 69 0.01 42.74 -64.95
CA GLY A 69 0.40 43.90 -65.74
C GLY A 69 1.12 43.49 -67.01
N GLU A 70 0.66 44.05 -68.12
CA GLU A 70 1.09 43.82 -69.49
C GLU A 70 2.58 44.13 -69.71
N GLY A 71 3.33 43.13 -70.16
CA GLY A 71 4.72 43.25 -70.59
C GLY A 71 4.83 42.95 -72.08
N SER A 72 4.92 44.02 -72.87
CA SER A 72 5.30 44.06 -74.30
C SER A 72 6.43 43.09 -74.67
N SER A 73 6.34 42.41 -75.83
CA SER A 73 7.48 41.70 -76.42
C SER A 73 7.57 41.91 -77.93
N VAL A 74 8.60 42.67 -78.29
CA VAL A 74 9.17 42.84 -79.63
C VAL A 74 9.73 41.51 -80.13
N ALA A 75 9.47 41.21 -81.41
CA ALA A 75 9.94 40.04 -82.13
C ALA A 75 11.47 39.92 -82.12
N ALA A 76 11.99 38.86 -81.52
CA ALA A 76 13.34 38.35 -81.78
C ALA A 76 13.40 36.86 -81.39
N SER A 77 13.64 35.99 -82.38
CA SER A 77 13.91 34.56 -82.18
C SER A 77 15.07 34.38 -81.20
N LYS A 78 14.81 33.73 -80.05
CA LYS A 78 15.78 33.58 -78.95
C LYS A 78 15.92 32.11 -78.48
N ILE A 79 16.49 31.24 -79.31
CA ILE A 79 16.84 29.87 -78.89
C ILE A 79 17.54 29.90 -77.49
N LEU A 80 17.08 29.06 -76.55
CA LEU A 80 17.68 28.94 -75.22
C LEU A 80 19.10 28.33 -75.34
N PRO A 81 20.15 28.93 -74.75
CA PRO A 81 21.55 28.61 -75.07
C PRO A 81 22.08 27.30 -74.44
N VAL A 82 21.21 26.37 -74.02
CA VAL A 82 21.64 25.12 -73.37
C VAL A 82 21.10 23.85 -74.06
N THR A 83 20.13 23.93 -74.97
CA THR A 83 19.62 22.73 -75.67
C THR A 83 19.34 22.90 -77.17
N GLY A 84 19.57 24.08 -77.76
CA GLY A 84 19.49 24.26 -79.22
C GLY A 84 18.10 24.13 -79.85
N GLU A 85 17.01 24.07 -79.06
CA GLU A 85 15.65 24.01 -79.59
C GLU A 85 14.98 25.40 -79.71
N PRO A 86 14.16 25.66 -80.75
CA PRO A 86 13.44 26.92 -80.92
C PRO A 86 12.56 27.26 -79.70
N ILE A 87 12.49 28.53 -79.28
CA ILE A 87 11.58 29.02 -78.20
C ILE A 87 10.18 28.44 -78.32
N HIS A 88 9.68 28.39 -79.55
CA HIS A 88 8.34 27.94 -79.90
C HIS A 88 8.07 26.47 -79.53
N ARG A 89 9.10 25.67 -79.20
CA ARG A 89 8.96 24.30 -78.68
C ARG A 89 8.96 24.22 -77.16
N THR A 90 9.65 25.14 -76.47
CA THR A 90 9.75 25.13 -74.99
C THR A 90 8.53 25.77 -74.33
N ILE A 91 7.97 26.84 -74.91
CA ILE A 91 6.79 27.52 -74.37
C ILE A 91 5.58 26.57 -74.26
N PRO A 92 5.21 25.79 -75.30
CA PRO A 92 4.13 24.80 -75.19
C PRO A 92 4.40 23.71 -74.15
N LEU A 93 5.66 23.28 -73.97
CA LEU A 93 6.02 22.27 -72.98
C LEU A 93 5.87 22.78 -71.54
N LEU A 94 6.25 24.03 -71.27
CA LEU A 94 6.05 24.67 -69.98
C LEU A 94 4.56 24.89 -69.70
N ALA A 95 3.79 25.35 -70.70
CA ALA A 95 2.34 25.49 -70.57
C ALA A 95 1.68 24.14 -70.24
N ALA A 96 2.03 23.07 -70.96
CA ALA A 96 1.52 21.73 -70.68
C ALA A 96 1.94 21.20 -69.30
N ARG A 97 3.13 21.55 -68.80
CA ARG A 97 3.56 21.21 -67.44
C ARG A 97 2.77 21.98 -66.38
N LEU A 98 2.51 23.26 -66.59
CA LEU A 98 1.72 24.09 -65.67
C LEU A 98 0.29 23.57 -65.55
N VAL A 99 -0.36 23.26 -66.67
CA VAL A 99 -1.72 22.67 -66.68
C VAL A 99 -1.75 21.36 -65.89
N ARG A 100 -0.80 20.44 -66.13
CA ARG A 100 -0.73 19.19 -65.34
C ARG A 100 -0.45 19.42 -63.85
N HIS A 101 0.22 20.51 -63.49
CA HIS A 101 0.45 20.85 -62.08
C HIS A 101 -0.79 21.46 -61.45
N GLU A 102 -1.56 22.26 -62.18
CA GLU A 102 -2.86 22.77 -61.76
C GLU A 102 -3.85 21.63 -61.49
N ASP A 103 -3.96 20.66 -62.41
CA ASP A 103 -4.80 19.46 -62.23
C ASP A 103 -4.40 18.67 -60.97
N ARG A 104 -3.09 18.55 -60.70
CA ARG A 104 -2.59 17.88 -59.51
C ARG A 104 -2.86 18.67 -58.22
N LEU A 105 -2.80 20.00 -58.28
CA LEU A 105 -3.11 20.86 -57.14
C LEU A 105 -4.61 20.82 -56.82
N ASP A 106 -5.47 20.74 -57.84
CA ASP A 106 -6.92 20.59 -57.67
C ASP A 106 -7.29 19.23 -57.06
N ALA A 107 -6.64 18.15 -57.53
CA ALA A 107 -6.78 16.83 -56.92
C ALA A 107 -6.32 16.82 -55.44
N ILE A 108 -5.23 17.52 -55.11
CA ILE A 108 -4.75 17.68 -53.73
C ILE A 108 -5.74 18.51 -52.91
N ALA A 109 -6.28 19.61 -53.47
CA ALA A 109 -7.25 20.46 -52.79
C ALA A 109 -8.53 19.69 -52.46
N THR A 110 -9.01 18.88 -53.41
CA THR A 110 -10.15 17.98 -53.22
C THR A 110 -9.88 16.98 -52.11
N LEU A 111 -8.70 16.33 -52.10
CA LEU A 111 -8.33 15.38 -51.05
C LEU A 111 -8.26 16.05 -49.67
N VAL A 112 -7.69 17.26 -49.58
CA VAL A 112 -7.56 18.01 -48.32
C VAL A 112 -8.91 18.48 -47.80
N ASN A 113 -9.81 18.93 -48.68
CA ASN A 113 -11.16 19.35 -48.32
C ASN A 113 -12.04 18.18 -47.87
N ASN A 114 -11.71 16.96 -48.28
CA ASN A 114 -12.39 15.74 -47.85
C ASN A 114 -11.85 15.17 -46.52
N ILE A 115 -10.85 15.80 -45.89
CA ILE A 115 -10.42 15.39 -44.54
C ILE A 115 -11.53 15.77 -43.53
N PRO A 116 -12.07 14.82 -42.76
CA PRO A 116 -13.20 15.07 -41.87
C PRO A 116 -12.73 15.75 -40.57
N ASN A 117 -12.36 17.03 -40.64
CA ASN A 117 -11.80 17.78 -39.51
C ASN A 117 -12.72 17.79 -38.27
N GLU A 118 -14.03 17.86 -38.48
CA GLU A 118 -15.02 17.83 -37.39
C GLU A 118 -15.00 16.49 -36.64
N GLN A 119 -14.91 15.36 -37.35
CA GLN A 119 -14.80 14.04 -36.73
C GLN A 119 -13.50 13.91 -35.92
N VAL A 120 -12.40 14.47 -36.43
CA VAL A 120 -11.11 14.47 -35.72
C VAL A 120 -11.20 15.32 -34.44
N GLU A 121 -11.90 16.45 -34.47
CA GLU A 121 -12.11 17.31 -33.30
C GLU A 121 -13.00 16.64 -32.24
N VAL A 122 -14.10 16.01 -32.65
CA VAL A 122 -14.97 15.21 -31.77
C VAL A 122 -14.20 14.06 -31.13
N MET A 123 -13.48 13.28 -31.92
CA MET A 123 -12.64 12.19 -31.40
C MET A 123 -11.56 12.70 -30.44
N SER A 124 -10.98 13.88 -30.68
CA SER A 124 -10.01 14.48 -29.78
C SER A 124 -10.63 14.81 -28.42
N ALA A 125 -11.85 15.40 -28.41
CA ALA A 125 -12.56 15.71 -27.18
C ALA A 125 -12.96 14.43 -26.40
N GLU A 126 -13.43 13.39 -27.11
CA GLU A 126 -13.78 12.09 -26.50
C GLU A 126 -12.55 11.42 -25.86
N ILE A 127 -11.38 11.48 -26.52
CA ILE A 127 -10.12 10.95 -25.96
C ILE A 127 -9.70 11.74 -24.73
N GLU A 128 -9.82 13.07 -24.75
CA GLU A 128 -9.49 13.92 -23.59
C GLU A 128 -10.38 13.59 -22.38
N GLN A 129 -11.68 13.40 -22.61
CA GLN A 129 -12.61 12.97 -21.57
C GLN A 129 -12.24 11.58 -21.04
N LEU A 130 -12.00 10.61 -21.92
CA LEU A 130 -11.63 9.25 -21.52
C LEU A 130 -10.34 9.21 -20.69
N VAL A 131 -9.35 10.01 -21.06
CA VAL A 131 -8.10 10.14 -20.29
C VAL A 131 -8.36 10.73 -18.91
N MET A 132 -9.22 11.75 -18.81
CA MET A 132 -9.59 12.35 -17.53
C MET A 132 -10.29 11.35 -16.61
N GLU A 133 -11.31 10.65 -17.13
CA GLU A 133 -12.03 9.61 -16.39
C GLU A 133 -11.10 8.47 -15.94
N HIS A 134 -10.15 8.06 -16.79
CA HIS A 134 -9.17 7.06 -16.41
C HIS A 134 -8.24 7.55 -15.28
N LEU A 135 -7.79 8.80 -15.31
CA LEU A 135 -6.96 9.36 -14.25
C LEU A 135 -7.72 9.43 -12.92
N GLU A 136 -9.00 9.82 -12.94
CA GLU A 136 -9.87 9.81 -11.76
C GLU A 136 -10.04 8.39 -11.19
N MET A 137 -10.30 7.41 -12.06
CA MET A 137 -10.36 6.00 -11.66
C MET A 137 -9.03 5.52 -11.05
N GLY A 138 -7.90 5.94 -11.61
CA GLY A 138 -6.57 5.66 -11.07
C GLY A 138 -6.38 6.23 -9.65
N ALA A 139 -6.82 7.46 -9.42
CA ALA A 139 -6.78 8.08 -8.10
C ALA A 139 -7.69 7.36 -7.09
N MET A 140 -8.91 6.99 -7.49
CA MET A 140 -9.82 6.20 -6.65
C MET A 140 -9.23 4.83 -6.30
N MET A 141 -8.60 4.15 -7.26
CA MET A 141 -7.96 2.85 -7.02
C MET A 141 -6.77 2.98 -6.06
N GLN A 142 -5.99 4.05 -6.18
CA GLN A 142 -4.89 4.32 -5.26
C GLN A 142 -5.39 4.59 -3.84
N GLN A 143 -6.46 5.40 -3.68
CA GLN A 143 -7.09 5.63 -2.39
C GLN A 143 -7.63 4.34 -1.77
N LEU A 144 -8.27 3.49 -2.59
CA LEU A 144 -8.77 2.19 -2.15
C LEU A 144 -7.64 1.29 -1.64
N ASN A 145 -6.52 1.22 -2.36
CA ASN A 145 -5.35 0.46 -1.92
C ASN A 145 -4.77 0.97 -0.60
N THR A 146 -4.71 2.29 -0.41
CA THR A 146 -4.27 2.87 0.87
C THR A 146 -5.19 2.45 2.01
N GLN A 147 -6.51 2.56 1.83
CA GLN A 147 -7.46 2.16 2.86
C GLN A 147 -7.40 0.65 3.17
N PHE A 148 -7.19 -0.20 2.16
CA PHE A 148 -6.97 -1.62 2.38
C PHE A 148 -5.67 -1.88 3.17
N GLY A 149 -4.60 -1.14 2.87
CA GLY A 149 -3.35 -1.21 3.62
C GLY A 149 -3.53 -0.85 5.09
N GLU A 150 -4.17 0.28 5.37
CA GLU A 150 -4.48 0.74 6.74
C GLU A 150 -5.38 -0.25 7.49
N ALA A 151 -6.41 -0.79 6.82
CA ALA A 151 -7.30 -1.79 7.42
C ALA A 151 -6.56 -3.09 7.77
N MET A 152 -5.66 -3.55 6.90
CA MET A 152 -4.84 -4.74 7.17
C MET A 152 -3.86 -4.53 8.31
N GLU A 153 -3.24 -3.35 8.40
CA GLU A 153 -2.39 -2.98 9.54
C GLU A 153 -3.19 -2.98 10.85
N PHE A 154 -4.38 -2.38 10.84
CA PHE A 154 -5.28 -2.38 11.99
C PHE A 154 -5.69 -3.79 12.43
N ILE A 155 -5.99 -4.68 11.49
CA ILE A 155 -6.26 -6.10 11.78
C ILE A 155 -5.04 -6.75 12.44
N GLY A 156 -3.83 -6.47 11.95
CA GLY A 156 -2.58 -6.96 12.55
C GLY A 156 -2.41 -6.51 14.02
N LEU A 157 -2.75 -5.25 14.33
CA LEU A 157 -2.75 -4.74 15.70
C LEU A 157 -3.78 -5.47 16.58
N LEU A 158 -4.99 -5.72 16.06
CA LEU A 158 -6.02 -6.47 16.78
C LEU A 158 -5.59 -7.92 17.05
N CYS A 159 -4.95 -8.59 16.09
CA CYS A 159 -4.41 -9.93 16.29
C CYS A 159 -3.33 -9.97 17.38
N SER A 160 -2.46 -8.95 17.42
CA SER A 160 -1.42 -8.80 18.44
C SER A 160 -2.04 -8.59 19.83
N ALA A 161 -3.02 -7.68 19.93
CA ALA A 161 -3.75 -7.43 21.16
C ALA A 161 -4.51 -8.69 21.65
N ASN A 162 -5.10 -9.46 20.74
CA ASN A 162 -5.76 -10.72 21.07
C ASN A 162 -4.79 -11.78 21.62
N THR A 163 -3.56 -11.82 21.09
CA THR A 163 -2.52 -12.71 21.60
C THR A 163 -2.12 -12.30 23.02
N ILE A 164 -1.89 -11.01 23.26
CA ILE A 164 -1.59 -10.47 24.60
C ILE A 164 -2.73 -10.81 25.58
N ASN A 165 -3.99 -10.62 25.18
CA ASN A 165 -5.13 -10.98 26.04
C ASN A 165 -5.17 -12.47 26.36
N ARG A 166 -4.81 -13.33 25.42
CA ARG A 166 -4.71 -14.78 25.67
C ARG A 166 -3.64 -15.08 26.72
N ASP A 167 -2.48 -14.44 26.64
CA ASP A 167 -1.39 -14.63 27.60
C ASP A 167 -1.80 -14.12 29.00
N ILE A 168 -2.46 -12.96 29.09
CA ILE A 168 -3.01 -12.45 30.35
C ILE A 168 -4.01 -13.43 30.97
N MET A 169 -4.90 -14.02 30.17
CA MET A 169 -5.86 -15.02 30.68
C MET A 169 -5.13 -16.25 31.21
N TYR A 170 -4.10 -16.73 30.51
CA TYR A 170 -3.28 -17.84 30.96
C TYR A 170 -2.58 -17.53 32.31
N ASP A 171 -1.99 -16.34 32.44
CA ASP A 171 -1.34 -15.90 33.68
C ASP A 171 -2.33 -15.81 34.85
N ILE A 172 -3.55 -15.32 34.59
CA ILE A 172 -4.63 -15.26 35.59
C ILE A 172 -5.01 -16.66 36.06
N ASP A 173 -5.22 -17.59 35.13
CA ASP A 173 -5.56 -18.98 35.46
C ASP A 173 -4.46 -19.63 36.32
N GLN A 174 -3.19 -19.42 35.96
CA GLN A 174 -2.05 -19.91 36.74
C GLN A 174 -1.99 -19.28 38.15
N ALA A 175 -2.25 -17.99 38.27
CA ALA A 175 -2.27 -17.29 39.55
C ALA A 175 -3.43 -17.79 40.44
N LEU A 176 -4.60 -18.06 39.86
CA LEU A 176 -5.75 -18.61 40.55
C LEU A 176 -5.47 -20.02 41.06
N ASP A 177 -4.90 -20.89 40.24
CA ASP A 177 -4.52 -22.26 40.64
C ASP A 177 -3.50 -22.26 41.77
N THR A 178 -2.49 -21.40 41.68
CA THR A 178 -1.47 -21.22 42.73
C THR A 178 -2.12 -20.75 44.03
N THR A 179 -2.98 -19.73 43.96
CA THR A 179 -3.70 -19.20 45.13
C THR A 179 -4.60 -20.27 45.75
N ARG A 180 -5.30 -21.05 44.93
CA ARG A 180 -6.13 -22.17 45.38
C ARG A 180 -5.31 -23.20 46.15
N ALA A 181 -4.15 -23.60 45.62
CA ALA A 181 -3.25 -24.52 46.30
C ALA A 181 -2.78 -23.97 47.66
N GLN A 182 -2.40 -22.70 47.71
CA GLN A 182 -2.00 -22.02 48.95
C GLN A 182 -3.12 -22.00 49.99
N VAL A 183 -4.35 -21.66 49.59
CA VAL A 183 -5.53 -21.65 50.48
C VAL A 183 -5.82 -23.06 51.04
N MET A 184 -5.72 -24.10 50.21
CA MET A 184 -5.89 -25.48 50.68
C MET A 184 -4.79 -25.90 51.67
N SER A 185 -3.55 -25.45 51.46
CA SER A 185 -2.45 -25.70 52.39
C SER A 185 -2.66 -24.98 53.72
N LEU A 186 -3.07 -23.71 53.68
CA LEU A 186 -3.34 -22.91 54.88
C LEU A 186 -4.48 -23.51 55.70
N ARG A 187 -5.57 -23.94 55.04
CA ARG A 187 -6.69 -24.61 55.73
C ARG A 187 -6.25 -25.89 56.44
N ARG A 188 -5.39 -26.69 55.84
CA ARG A 188 -4.81 -27.88 56.49
C ARG A 188 -3.98 -27.50 57.72
N ALA A 189 -3.09 -26.53 57.58
CA ALA A 189 -2.27 -26.04 58.70
C ALA A 189 -3.13 -25.51 59.86
N GLN A 190 -4.22 -24.80 59.54
CA GLN A 190 -5.16 -24.29 60.54
C GLN A 190 -5.91 -25.42 61.26
N GLN A 191 -6.37 -26.44 60.53
CA GLN A 191 -7.03 -27.61 61.12
C GLN A 191 -6.09 -28.37 62.07
N GLU A 192 -4.84 -28.56 61.67
CA GLU A 192 -3.82 -29.19 62.51
C GLU A 192 -3.51 -28.35 63.76
N ALA A 193 -3.37 -27.03 63.61
CA ALA A 193 -3.14 -26.13 64.74
C ALA A 193 -4.30 -26.19 65.74
N GLN A 194 -5.55 -26.20 65.23
CA GLN A 194 -6.74 -26.31 66.06
C GLN A 194 -6.84 -27.69 66.75
N ALA A 195 -6.44 -28.77 66.08
CA ALA A 195 -6.37 -30.10 66.70
C ALA A 195 -5.39 -30.11 67.87
N ARG A 196 -4.17 -29.58 67.67
CA ARG A 196 -3.17 -29.45 68.73
C ARG A 196 -3.64 -28.58 69.89
N GLU A 197 -4.42 -27.54 69.61
CA GLU A 197 -4.99 -26.68 70.65
C GLU A 197 -5.99 -27.45 71.52
N ARG A 198 -6.92 -28.20 70.90
CA ARG A 198 -7.86 -29.06 71.66
C ARG A 198 -7.14 -30.10 72.50
N ASP A 199 -6.07 -30.72 71.98
CA ASP A 199 -5.27 -31.68 72.74
C ASP A 199 -4.64 -31.03 73.98
N ARG A 200 -4.12 -29.80 73.85
CA ARG A 200 -3.59 -29.04 75.00
C ARG A 200 -4.68 -28.69 76.00
N ASP A 201 -5.84 -28.24 75.54
CA ASP A 201 -6.96 -27.90 76.42
C ASP A 201 -7.40 -29.12 77.23
N GLN A 202 -7.46 -30.30 76.60
CA GLN A 202 -7.80 -31.55 77.28
C GLN A 202 -6.74 -31.98 78.31
N ILE A 203 -5.45 -31.76 78.02
CA ILE A 203 -4.36 -31.97 79.00
C ILE A 203 -4.52 -31.02 80.18
N ILE A 204 -4.77 -29.73 79.93
CA ILE A 204 -4.96 -28.72 80.97
C ILE A 204 -6.16 -29.07 81.86
N GLU A 205 -7.30 -29.45 81.26
CA GLU A 205 -8.51 -29.86 81.98
C GLU A 205 -8.24 -31.10 82.86
N THR A 206 -7.54 -32.10 82.31
CA THR A 206 -7.13 -33.30 83.07
C THR A 206 -6.21 -32.95 84.24
N MET A 207 -5.25 -32.06 84.03
CA MET A 207 -4.34 -31.60 85.08
C MET A 207 -5.09 -30.81 86.16
N ALA A 208 -6.00 -29.91 85.77
CA ALA A 208 -6.83 -29.15 86.70
C ALA A 208 -7.70 -30.06 87.58
N ALA A 209 -8.34 -31.07 87.00
CA ALA A 209 -9.12 -32.07 87.75
C ALA A 209 -8.26 -32.85 88.75
N LYS A 210 -7.03 -33.26 88.36
CA LYS A 210 -6.09 -33.93 89.26
C LYS A 210 -5.65 -33.02 90.41
N ILE A 211 -5.38 -31.73 90.14
CA ILE A 211 -5.03 -30.76 91.17
C ILE A 211 -6.17 -30.61 92.18
N GLN A 212 -7.41 -30.43 91.71
CA GLN A 212 -8.59 -30.33 92.58
C GLN A 212 -8.77 -31.57 93.46
N GLU A 213 -8.55 -32.77 92.92
CA GLU A 213 -8.64 -34.02 93.69
C GLU A 213 -7.51 -34.12 94.74
N LEU A 214 -6.29 -33.69 94.41
CA LEU A 214 -5.18 -33.63 95.36
C LEU A 214 -5.45 -32.63 96.49
N GLU A 215 -5.97 -31.45 96.17
CA GLU A 215 -6.40 -30.43 97.14
C GLU A 215 -7.48 -30.99 98.08
N ARG A 216 -8.51 -31.65 97.52
CA ARG A 216 -9.58 -32.29 98.30
C ARG A 216 -9.03 -33.33 99.29
N ARG A 217 -8.11 -34.19 98.85
CA ARG A 217 -7.48 -35.20 99.72
C ARG A 217 -6.58 -34.58 100.79
N LEU A 218 -5.94 -33.45 100.51
CA LEU A 218 -5.11 -32.74 101.48
C LEU A 218 -5.99 -32.12 102.58
N ASP A 219 -7.10 -31.48 102.21
CA ASP A 219 -8.10 -30.93 103.14
C ASP A 219 -8.72 -32.02 104.02
N ASP A 220 -9.10 -33.16 103.44
CA ASP A 220 -9.65 -34.31 104.18
C ASP A 220 -8.67 -34.86 105.23
N ASN A 221 -7.38 -34.89 104.90
CA ASN A 221 -6.33 -35.36 105.80
C ASN A 221 -6.01 -34.34 106.92
N GLN A 222 -6.15 -33.03 106.67
CA GLN A 222 -5.96 -32.00 107.71
C GLN A 222 -7.15 -31.85 108.68
N ARG A 223 -8.34 -32.37 108.33
CA ARG A 223 -9.54 -32.34 109.18
C ARG A 223 -9.71 -33.55 110.12
N LYS A 224 -8.80 -34.53 110.07
CA LYS A 224 -8.80 -35.65 111.04
C LYS A 224 -8.01 -35.26 112.31
N PRO A 225 -8.59 -35.43 113.52
CA PRO A 225 -7.96 -35.04 114.78
C PRO A 225 -6.75 -35.91 115.14
#